data_AF-Q93RL2-F1
#
_entry.id   AF-Q93RL2-F1
#
_cell.length_a   1.000
_cell.length_b   1.000
_cell.length_c   1.000
_cell.angle_alpha   90.00
_cell.angle_beta   90.00
_cell.angle_gamma   90.00
#
_symmetry.space_group_name_H-M   'P 1'
#
loop_
_entity.id
_entity.type
_entity.pdbx_description
1 polymer ?
#
loop_
_entity_poly.entity_id
_entity_poly.type
_entity_poly.pdbx_seq_one_letter_code
_entity_poly.pdbx_strand_id
1 'polypeptide(L)'
;DHYDTWKFKELKESNHPVLLAFSERWHDSRLTSKSLAECLQLTDLDEEVKSTIIQLRQFEKSVRNPLAHLIKPFDEQELYRTTQFSSQAFLDQIIFLAKVIGVEYDTVNFHYDTVNKLIIKILE
;
A
#
# COMPACT_ATOMS: atom_id res chain seq x y z
N ASP A 1 -12.31 10.83 15.78
CA ASP A 1 -11.80 9.90 14.77
C ASP A 1 -12.85 9.64 13.69
N HIS A 2 -12.88 10.50 12.68
CA HIS A 2 -13.71 10.29 11.50
C HIS A 2 -12.79 10.13 10.30
N TYR A 3 -12.99 9.06 9.53
CA TYR A 3 -12.33 8.92 8.23
C TYR A 3 -12.73 10.07 7.33
N ASP A 4 -11.82 10.50 6.46
CA ASP A 4 -12.19 11.33 5.31
C ASP A 4 -13.26 10.62 4.47
N THR A 5 -14.06 11.38 3.72
CA THR A 5 -15.16 10.81 2.94
C THR A 5 -15.14 11.22 1.47
N TRP A 6 -15.48 10.27 0.60
CA TRP A 6 -15.70 10.52 -0.82
C TRP A 6 -16.91 11.41 -1.02
N LYS A 7 -16.74 12.43 -1.85
CA LYS A 7 -17.82 13.33 -2.24
C LYS A 7 -18.58 12.78 -3.45
N PHE A 8 -19.38 11.73 -3.25
CA PHE A 8 -20.04 11.01 -4.36
C PHE A 8 -20.91 11.87 -5.27
N LYS A 9 -21.50 12.96 -4.75
CA LYS A 9 -22.23 13.91 -5.59
C LYS A 9 -21.31 14.54 -6.64
N GLU A 10 -20.17 15.04 -6.20
CA GLU A 10 -19.15 15.64 -7.08
C GLU A 10 -18.53 14.58 -8.01
N LEU A 11 -18.35 13.34 -7.55
CA LEU A 11 -17.84 12.25 -8.40
C LEU A 11 -18.78 11.90 -9.55
N LYS A 12 -20.11 11.86 -9.30
CA LYS A 12 -21.13 11.58 -10.34
C LYS A 12 -21.27 12.73 -11.35
N GLU A 13 -20.92 13.94 -10.93
CA GLU A 13 -20.90 15.13 -11.79
C GLU A 13 -19.53 15.31 -12.49
N SER A 14 -18.56 14.43 -12.24
CA SER A 14 -17.23 14.50 -12.84
C SER A 14 -17.24 14.08 -14.31
N ASN A 15 -16.50 14.81 -15.14
CA ASN A 15 -16.23 14.43 -16.52
C ASN A 15 -15.11 13.37 -16.65
N HIS A 16 -14.53 12.89 -15.54
CA HIS A 16 -13.46 11.90 -15.57
C HIS A 16 -14.03 10.48 -15.57
N PRO A 17 -13.82 9.66 -16.63
CA PRO A 17 -14.46 8.35 -16.78
C PRO A 17 -14.25 7.41 -15.59
N VAL A 18 -13.02 7.37 -15.06
CA VAL A 18 -12.66 6.56 -13.88
C VAL A 18 -13.48 6.96 -12.65
N LEU A 19 -13.63 8.26 -12.40
CA LEU A 19 -14.33 8.76 -11.20
C LEU A 19 -15.83 8.50 -11.30
N LEU A 20 -16.39 8.64 -12.51
CA LEU A 20 -17.79 8.30 -12.78
C LEU A 20 -18.01 6.78 -12.56
N ALA A 21 -17.21 5.93 -13.19
CA ALA A 21 -17.31 4.47 -13.05
C ALA A 21 -17.10 4.01 -11.59
N PHE A 22 -16.21 4.66 -10.84
CA PHE A 22 -16.01 4.40 -9.42
C PHE A 22 -17.26 4.76 -8.61
N SER A 23 -17.88 5.91 -8.88
CA SER A 23 -19.07 6.40 -8.17
C SER A 23 -20.32 5.53 -8.39
N GLU A 24 -20.37 4.78 -9.49
CA GLU A 24 -21.45 3.84 -9.80
C GLU A 24 -21.27 2.50 -9.08
N ARG A 25 -20.02 2.06 -8.86
CA ARG A 25 -19.69 0.74 -8.31
C ARG A 25 -19.44 0.74 -6.80
N TRP A 26 -18.96 1.84 -6.25
CA TRP A 26 -18.57 1.96 -4.86
C TRP A 26 -19.56 2.82 -4.07
N HIS A 27 -19.92 2.40 -2.84
CA HIS A 27 -20.97 3.05 -2.04
C HIS A 27 -20.56 3.40 -0.61
N ASP A 28 -19.42 2.86 -0.12
CA ASP A 28 -18.91 3.24 1.20
C ASP A 28 -18.28 4.63 1.10
N SER A 29 -18.83 5.60 1.83
CA SER A 29 -18.34 6.97 1.83
C SER A 29 -16.94 7.10 2.42
N ARG A 30 -16.49 6.17 3.26
CA ARG A 30 -15.19 6.28 3.92
C ARG A 30 -14.03 6.13 2.92
N LEU A 31 -13.12 7.08 2.97
CA LEU A 31 -11.85 7.03 2.27
C LEU A 31 -10.90 6.13 3.07
N THR A 32 -10.59 4.98 2.48
CA THR A 32 -9.71 3.94 3.04
C THR A 32 -8.76 3.49 1.94
N SER A 33 -7.65 2.85 2.32
CA SER A 33 -6.77 2.13 1.38
C SER A 33 -7.56 1.17 0.48
N LYS A 34 -8.58 0.49 1.02
CA LYS A 34 -9.50 -0.37 0.27
C LYS A 34 -10.24 0.40 -0.82
N SER A 35 -10.86 1.55 -0.50
CA SER A 35 -11.61 2.32 -1.48
C SER A 35 -10.71 2.98 -2.52
N LEU A 36 -9.50 3.41 -2.14
CA LEU A 36 -8.47 3.86 -3.07
C LEU A 36 -8.02 2.73 -4.01
N ALA A 37 -7.77 1.53 -3.49
CA ALA A 37 -7.37 0.39 -4.29
C ALA A 37 -8.41 0.02 -5.35
N GLU A 38 -9.71 -0.01 -5.00
CA GLU A 38 -10.80 -0.23 -5.97
C GLU A 38 -10.86 0.87 -7.04
N CYS A 39 -10.67 2.13 -6.65
CA CYS A 39 -10.64 3.25 -7.60
C CYS A 39 -9.48 3.10 -8.59
N LEU A 40 -8.29 2.76 -8.09
CA LEU A 40 -7.09 2.56 -8.92
C LEU A 40 -7.23 1.39 -9.91
N GLN A 41 -8.03 0.35 -9.60
CA GLN A 41 -8.32 -0.71 -10.56
C GLN A 41 -9.06 -0.22 -11.82
N LEU A 42 -9.75 0.92 -11.73
CA LEU A 42 -10.51 1.49 -12.85
C LEU A 42 -9.68 2.43 -13.72
N THR A 43 -8.42 2.69 -13.36
CA THR A 43 -7.49 3.53 -14.13
C THR A 43 -6.80 2.75 -15.24
N ASP A 44 -6.05 3.46 -16.09
CA ASP A 44 -5.21 2.89 -17.13
C ASP A 44 -3.80 2.53 -16.63
N LEU A 45 -3.61 2.36 -15.32
CA LEU A 45 -2.34 1.87 -14.76
C LEU A 45 -2.01 0.47 -15.29
N ASP A 46 -0.71 0.19 -15.40
CA ASP A 46 -0.20 -1.11 -15.80
C ASP A 46 -0.75 -2.23 -14.91
N GLU A 47 -1.04 -3.38 -15.52
CA GLU A 47 -1.62 -4.53 -14.81
C GLU A 47 -0.72 -5.06 -13.69
N GLU A 48 0.60 -4.91 -13.82
CA GLU A 48 1.55 -5.20 -12.75
C GLU A 48 1.31 -4.29 -11.53
N VAL A 49 1.17 -2.98 -11.74
CA VAL A 49 0.87 -2.00 -10.69
C VAL A 49 -0.47 -2.30 -10.03
N LYS A 50 -1.50 -2.58 -10.82
CA LYS A 50 -2.83 -2.95 -10.31
C LYS A 50 -2.78 -4.23 -9.48
N SER A 51 -2.07 -5.25 -9.94
CA SER A 51 -1.87 -6.51 -9.22
C SER A 51 -1.15 -6.28 -7.88
N THR A 52 -0.07 -5.50 -7.87
CA THR A 52 0.66 -5.16 -6.64
C THR A 52 -0.23 -4.45 -5.63
N ILE A 53 -1.05 -3.49 -6.06
CA ILE A 53 -2.02 -2.80 -5.18
C ILE A 53 -3.01 -3.80 -4.54
N ILE A 54 -3.49 -4.78 -5.30
CA ILE A 54 -4.40 -5.81 -4.79
C ILE A 54 -3.69 -6.73 -3.77
N GLN A 55 -2.45 -7.14 -4.04
CA GLN A 55 -1.67 -7.97 -3.13
C GLN A 55 -1.42 -7.25 -1.79
N LEU A 56 -0.99 -5.98 -1.83
CA LEU A 56 -0.82 -5.14 -0.62
C LEU A 56 -2.12 -5.00 0.18
N ARG A 57 -3.25 -4.88 -0.49
CA ARG A 57 -4.56 -4.84 0.18
C ARG A 57 -4.92 -6.17 0.85
N GLN A 58 -4.60 -7.30 0.23
CA GLN A 58 -4.83 -8.61 0.84
C GLN A 58 -4.02 -8.72 2.14
N PHE A 59 -2.77 -8.28 2.12
CA PHE A 59 -1.93 -8.18 3.32
C PHE A 59 -2.54 -7.28 4.40
N GLU A 60 -3.02 -6.09 4.03
CA GLU A 60 -3.61 -5.18 5.00
C GLU A 60 -4.80 -5.82 5.73
N LYS A 61 -5.63 -6.54 4.97
CA LYS A 61 -6.79 -7.25 5.51
C LYS A 61 -6.40 -8.44 6.38
N SER A 62 -5.42 -9.25 5.96
CA SER A 62 -5.10 -10.53 6.60
C SER A 62 -4.16 -10.39 7.80
N VAL A 63 -3.29 -9.39 7.80
CA VAL A 63 -2.22 -9.22 8.80
C VAL A 63 -2.33 -7.89 9.53
N ARG A 64 -2.30 -6.77 8.80
CA ARG A 64 -2.24 -5.44 9.43
C ARG A 64 -3.44 -5.16 10.33
N ASN A 65 -4.66 -5.41 9.84
CA ASN A 65 -5.88 -5.12 10.60
C ASN A 65 -6.01 -6.00 11.87
N PRO A 66 -5.79 -7.32 11.81
CA PRO A 66 -5.72 -8.15 13.02
C PRO A 66 -4.63 -7.72 13.99
N LEU A 67 -3.42 -7.39 13.53
CA LEU A 67 -2.32 -6.96 14.41
C LEU A 67 -2.56 -5.61 15.07
N ALA A 68 -3.18 -4.68 14.35
CA ALA A 68 -3.50 -3.37 14.91
C ALA A 68 -4.56 -3.43 16.03
N HIS A 69 -5.36 -4.50 16.08
CA HIS A 69 -6.49 -4.63 17.00
C HIS A 69 -6.36 -5.78 18.01
N LEU A 70 -5.39 -6.68 17.85
CA LEU A 70 -5.23 -7.85 18.71
C LEU A 70 -3.78 -7.97 19.17
N ILE A 71 -3.57 -8.17 20.48
CA ILE A 71 -2.27 -8.57 21.01
C ILE A 71 -2.11 -10.06 20.71
N LYS A 72 -1.40 -10.37 19.63
CA LYS A 72 -1.04 -11.73 19.24
C LYS A 72 0.48 -11.82 19.08
N PRO A 73 1.09 -12.96 19.47
CA PRO A 73 2.47 -13.22 19.06
C PRO A 73 2.52 -13.24 17.54
N PHE A 74 3.42 -12.44 16.97
CA PHE A 74 3.57 -12.31 15.52
C PHE A 74 5.04 -12.17 15.17
N ASP A 75 5.50 -13.06 14.30
CA ASP A 75 6.86 -13.12 13.77
C ASP A 75 6.81 -13.43 12.26
N GLU A 76 7.98 -13.61 11.65
CA GLU A 76 8.09 -13.90 10.22
C GLU A 76 7.41 -15.23 9.83
N GLN A 77 7.41 -16.22 10.71
CA GLN A 77 6.78 -17.51 10.43
C GLN A 77 5.26 -17.37 10.42
N GLU A 78 4.69 -16.63 11.38
CA GLU A 78 3.25 -16.36 11.43
C GLU A 78 2.79 -15.47 10.27
N LEU A 79 3.63 -14.51 9.86
CA LEU A 79 3.41 -13.71 8.66
C LEU A 79 3.31 -14.59 7.41
N TYR A 80 4.31 -15.45 7.20
CA TYR A 80 4.35 -16.35 6.05
C TYR A 80 3.20 -17.35 6.09
N ARG A 81 2.85 -17.89 7.26
CA ARG A 81 1.70 -18.80 7.42
C ARG A 81 0.39 -18.14 6.99
N THR A 82 0.22 -16.86 7.31
CA THR A 82 -1.02 -16.11 7.06
C THR A 82 -1.11 -15.58 5.62
N THR A 83 0.01 -15.14 5.05
CA THR A 83 0.03 -14.43 3.75
C THR A 83 0.62 -15.25 2.61
N GLN A 84 1.39 -16.29 2.92
CA GLN A 84 2.26 -17.01 1.99
C GLN A 84 3.37 -16.14 1.37
N PHE A 85 3.68 -14.99 1.98
CA PHE A 85 4.76 -14.08 1.59
C PHE A 85 5.65 -13.74 2.79
N SER A 86 6.90 -13.39 2.50
CA SER A 86 7.82 -12.84 3.49
C SER A 86 7.60 -11.34 3.67
N SER A 87 8.08 -10.79 4.80
CA SER A 87 8.10 -9.35 5.04
C SER A 87 8.94 -8.60 4.00
N GLN A 88 10.02 -9.21 3.50
CA GLN A 88 10.83 -8.64 2.41
C GLN A 88 10.01 -8.51 1.12
N ALA A 89 9.28 -9.55 0.72
CA ALA A 89 8.45 -9.48 -0.48
C ALA A 89 7.38 -8.38 -0.38
N PHE A 90 6.83 -8.15 0.81
CA PHE A 90 5.92 -7.04 1.06
C PHE A 90 6.61 -5.67 0.95
N LEU A 91 7.80 -5.53 1.53
CA LEU A 91 8.59 -4.30 1.42
C LEU A 91 8.95 -3.99 -0.04
N ASP A 92 9.33 -5.00 -0.82
CA ASP A 92 9.67 -4.86 -2.23
C ASP A 92 8.48 -4.34 -3.06
N GLN A 93 7.26 -4.77 -2.73
CA GLN A 93 6.04 -4.26 -3.36
C GLN A 93 5.78 -2.77 -3.06
N ILE A 94 6.02 -2.34 -1.81
CA ILE A 94 5.91 -0.93 -1.44
C ILE A 94 6.96 -0.09 -2.18
N ILE A 95 8.21 -0.58 -2.21
CA ILE A 95 9.31 0.10 -2.91
C ILE A 95 9.02 0.17 -4.41
N PHE A 96 8.50 -0.91 -5.00
CA PHE A 96 8.08 -0.93 -6.40
C PHE A 96 7.07 0.19 -6.70
N LEU A 97 5.98 0.28 -5.92
CA LEU A 97 4.98 1.34 -6.11
C LEU A 97 5.56 2.74 -5.91
N ALA A 98 6.48 2.91 -4.95
CA ALA A 98 7.17 4.18 -4.74
C ALA A 98 8.00 4.59 -5.98
N LYS A 99 8.76 3.64 -6.54
CA LYS A 99 9.57 3.88 -7.74
C LYS A 99 8.72 4.16 -8.98
N VAL A 100 7.55 3.51 -9.12
CA VAL A 100 6.59 3.78 -10.20
C VAL A 100 6.12 5.25 -10.21
N ILE A 101 5.94 5.85 -9.03
CA ILE A 101 5.56 7.27 -8.92
C ILE A 101 6.75 8.23 -8.87
N GLY A 102 7.97 7.74 -9.16
CA GLY A 102 9.19 8.55 -9.24
C GLY A 102 9.90 8.80 -7.91
N VAL A 103 9.55 8.09 -6.83
CA VAL A 103 10.31 8.15 -5.57
C VAL A 103 11.61 7.38 -5.73
N GLU A 104 12.73 8.07 -5.51
CA GLU A 104 14.05 7.44 -5.48
C GLU A 104 14.21 6.62 -4.19
N TYR A 105 14.48 5.32 -4.36
CA TYR A 105 14.74 4.40 -3.26
C TYR A 105 15.81 3.39 -3.68
N ASP A 106 16.93 3.36 -2.94
CA ASP A 106 18.02 2.41 -3.17
C ASP A 106 17.67 1.04 -2.54
N THR A 107 17.52 0.03 -3.40
CA THR A 107 17.21 -1.35 -3.01
C THR A 107 18.46 -2.19 -2.74
N VAL A 108 19.65 -1.66 -3.03
CA VAL A 108 20.94 -2.34 -2.86
C VAL A 108 21.63 -1.85 -1.60
N ASN A 109 21.73 -0.53 -1.42
CA ASN A 109 22.33 0.07 -0.24
C ASN A 109 21.25 0.71 0.60
N PHE A 110 20.84 0.00 1.66
CA PHE A 110 19.91 0.57 2.60
C PHE A 110 20.49 1.88 3.17
N HIS A 111 19.69 2.95 3.12
CA HIS A 111 20.17 4.29 3.44
C HIS A 111 20.79 4.35 4.84
N TYR A 112 20.15 3.71 5.83
CA TYR A 112 20.68 3.66 7.19
C TYR A 112 22.00 2.89 7.30
N ASP A 113 22.21 1.82 6.53
CA ASP A 113 23.50 1.12 6.53
C ASP A 113 24.61 2.00 5.96
N THR A 114 24.29 2.78 4.94
CA THR A 114 25.24 3.73 4.34
C THR A 114 25.61 4.83 5.33
N VAL A 115 24.62 5.40 6.03
CA VAL A 115 24.85 6.42 7.06
C VAL A 115 25.60 5.84 8.27
N ASN A 116 25.25 4.64 8.72
CA ASN A 116 25.92 3.98 9.83
C ASN A 116 27.40 3.73 9.53
N LYS A 117 27.73 3.28 8.32
CA LYS A 117 29.13 3.12 7.87
C LYS A 117 29.89 4.44 7.93
N LEU A 118 29.26 5.55 7.55
CA LEU A 118 29.87 6.88 7.65
C LEU A 118 30.10 7.30 9.10
N ILE A 119 29.12 7.09 9.98
CA ILE A 119 29.22 7.41 11.41
C ILE A 119 30.36 6.62 12.06
N ILE A 120 30.42 5.31 11.83
CA ILE A 120 31.48 4.45 12.37
C ILE A 120 32.86 4.96 11.93
N LYS A 121 33.02 5.29 10.65
CA LYS A 121 34.27 5.83 10.10
C LYS A 121 34.70 7.18 10.70
N ILE A 122 33.76 7.97 11.24
CA ILE A 122 34.06 9.25 11.91
C ILE A 122 34.45 9.03 13.37
N LEU A 123 33.91 7.99 14.01
CA LEU A 123 34.14 7.67 15.43
C LEU A 123 35.39 6.81 15.66
N GLU A 124 35.82 6.06 14.65
CA GLU A 124 37.12 5.37 14.57
C GLU A 124 38.26 6.32 14.21
#